data_AF-A0A2V7L4G0-F1
#
_entry.id   AF-A0A2V7L4G0-F1
#
_cell.length_a   1.000
_cell.length_b   1.000
_cell.length_c   1.000
_cell.angle_alpha   90.00
_cell.angle_beta   90.00
_cell.angle_gamma   90.00
#
_symmetry.space_group_name_H-M   'P 1'
#
loop_
_entity.id
_entity.type
_entity.pdbx_description
1 polymer ?
#
loop_
_entity_poly.entity_id
_entity_poly.type
_entity_poly.pdbx_seq_one_letter_code
_entity_poly.pdbx_strand_id
1 'polypeptide(L)'
;MLAGPQQIVFINRGRAEGVSPGDVFEVFRPAAGVVGTASEQMQVVLEIVHTRDHSASGLILNVGHPKLVPGMPVRLIRKMPS
;
A
#
# COMPACT_ATOMS: atom_id res chain seq x y z
N MET A 1 17.23 -12.72 18.71
CA MET A 1 16.20 -11.69 18.93
C MET A 1 15.37 -11.61 17.65
N LEU A 2 14.09 -12.03 17.67
CA LEU A 2 13.22 -11.99 16.50
C LEU A 2 12.21 -10.85 16.65
N ALA A 3 12.31 -9.90 15.73
CA ALA A 3 11.35 -8.85 15.36
C ALA A 3 11.07 -7.72 16.38
N GLY A 4 11.39 -6.49 15.96
CA GLY A 4 10.76 -5.27 16.47
C GLY A 4 9.33 -5.10 15.93
N PRO A 5 8.65 -3.98 16.25
CA PRO A 5 7.25 -3.76 15.85
C PRO A 5 7.07 -3.82 14.34
N GLN A 6 6.25 -4.76 13.85
CA GLN A 6 5.85 -4.79 12.44
C GLN A 6 4.79 -3.71 12.20
N GLN A 7 5.05 -2.83 11.23
CA GLN A 7 4.10 -1.79 10.84
C GLN A 7 3.12 -2.35 9.81
N ILE A 8 1.86 -2.49 10.21
CA ILE A 8 0.77 -3.00 9.39
C ILE A 8 -0.12 -1.83 8.94
N VAL A 9 -0.50 -1.85 7.67
CA VAL A 9 -1.44 -0.89 7.06
C VAL A 9 -2.62 -1.66 6.48
N PHE A 10 -3.82 -1.10 6.57
CA PHE A 10 -5.03 -1.69 5.98
C PHE A 10 -5.39 -0.97 4.69
N ILE A 11 -5.83 -1.73 3.68
CA ILE A 11 -6.39 -1.20 2.44
C ILE A 11 -7.83 -1.68 2.26
N ASN A 12 -8.66 -0.86 1.61
CA ASN A 12 -10.07 -1.14 1.31
C ASN A 12 -10.22 -1.91 -0.01
N ARG A 13 -9.38 -2.95 -0.19
CA ARG A 13 -9.45 -3.92 -1.28
C ARG A 13 -9.00 -5.28 -0.73
N GLY A 14 -9.74 -6.32 -1.04
CA GLY A 14 -9.53 -7.69 -0.59
C GLY A 14 -9.76 -8.70 -1.71
N ARG A 15 -10.11 -9.93 -1.33
CA ARG A 15 -10.25 -11.06 -2.27
C ARG A 15 -11.30 -10.79 -3.35
N ALA A 16 -12.39 -10.10 -3.02
CA ALA A 16 -13.45 -9.79 -3.97
C ALA A 16 -12.96 -8.85 -5.08
N GLU A 17 -11.96 -8.01 -4.79
CA GLU A 17 -11.27 -7.14 -5.74
C GLU A 17 -10.01 -7.80 -6.34
N GLY A 18 -9.83 -9.11 -6.15
CA GLY A 18 -8.71 -9.88 -6.69
C GLY A 18 -7.39 -9.68 -5.96
N VAL A 19 -7.40 -9.22 -4.70
CA VAL A 19 -6.18 -9.10 -3.88
C VAL A 19 -5.81 -10.46 -3.28
N SER A 20 -4.53 -10.82 -3.37
CA SER A 20 -3.96 -12.07 -2.85
C SER A 20 -2.80 -11.78 -1.89
N PRO A 21 -2.54 -12.65 -0.90
CA PRO A 21 -1.30 -12.59 -0.13
C PRO A 21 -0.06 -12.57 -1.03
N GLY A 22 0.92 -11.77 -0.64
CA GLY A 22 2.17 -11.47 -1.34
C GLY A 22 2.05 -10.40 -2.44
N ASP A 23 0.85 -9.98 -2.84
CA ASP A 23 0.68 -8.84 -3.74
C ASP A 23 1.37 -7.61 -3.17
N VAL A 24 1.99 -6.81 -4.04
CA VAL A 24 2.66 -5.58 -3.62
C VAL A 24 1.89 -4.37 -4.11
N PHE A 25 1.55 -3.51 -3.18
CA PHE A 25 0.90 -2.23 -3.41
C PHE A 25 1.84 -1.10 -3.04
N GLU A 26 1.68 0.04 -3.71
CA GLU A 26 2.17 1.30 -3.17
C GLU A 26 1.01 2.16 -2.68
N VAL A 27 1.27 2.91 -1.61
CA VAL A 27 0.45 4.06 -1.21
C VAL A 27 1.13 5.32 -1.72
N PHE A 28 0.40 6.16 -2.42
CA PHE A 28 0.97 7.36 -3.04
C PHE A 28 0.13 8.60 -2.75
N ARG A 29 0.79 9.75 -2.76
CA ARG A 29 0.11 11.05 -2.82
C ARG A 29 -0.11 11.38 -4.29
N PRO A 30 -1.36 11.63 -4.74
CA PRO A 30 -1.61 12.04 -6.11
C PRO A 30 -1.02 13.44 -6.36
N ALA A 31 -0.68 13.72 -7.62
CA ALA A 31 -0.31 15.07 -8.02
C ALA A 31 -1.48 16.03 -7.81
N ALA A 32 -1.22 17.28 -7.44
CA ALA A 32 -2.28 18.27 -7.22
C ALA A 32 -2.92 18.79 -8.51
N GLY A 33 -2.43 18.36 -9.69
CA GLY A 33 -3.01 18.70 -11.00
C GLY A 33 -2.81 20.15 -11.44
N VAL A 34 -2.12 20.97 -10.65
CA VAL A 34 -1.80 22.36 -10.96
C VAL A 34 -0.38 22.46 -11.49
N VAL A 35 -0.19 23.13 -12.62
CA VAL A 35 1.14 23.36 -13.20
C VAL A 35 2.05 24.06 -12.18
N GLY A 36 3.24 23.49 -11.92
CA GLY A 36 4.17 23.99 -10.90
C GLY A 36 3.99 23.37 -9.50
N THR A 37 3.03 22.46 -9.31
CA THR A 37 2.89 21.70 -8.05
C THR A 37 3.59 20.35 -8.10
N ALA A 38 3.79 19.74 -6.92
CA ALA A 38 4.51 18.48 -6.78
C ALA A 38 3.85 17.34 -7.57
N SER A 39 4.68 16.54 -8.25
CA SER A 39 4.30 15.29 -8.91
C SER A 39 3.77 14.25 -7.92
N GLU A 40 3.23 13.15 -8.43
CA GLU A 40 2.90 11.99 -7.61
C GLU A 40 4.10 11.56 -6.76
N GLN A 41 3.85 11.20 -5.50
CA GLN A 41 4.90 10.80 -4.56
C GLN A 41 4.53 9.50 -3.86
N MET A 42 5.30 8.45 -4.12
CA MET A 42 5.25 7.20 -3.35
C MET A 42 5.52 7.49 -1.87
N GLN A 43 4.60 7.09 -0.99
CA GLN A 43 4.76 7.21 0.46
C GLN A 43 5.35 5.93 1.03
N VAL A 44 4.69 4.79 0.81
CA VAL A 44 5.13 3.48 1.31
C VAL A 44 4.83 2.37 0.30
N VAL A 45 5.60 1.28 0.39
CA VAL A 45 5.35 0.01 -0.30
C VAL A 45 4.89 -1.02 0.71
N LEU A 46 3.82 -1.73 0.38
CA LEU A 46 3.15 -2.73 1.20
C LEU A 46 3.17 -4.10 0.51
N GLU A 47 3.51 -5.15 1.23
CA GLU A 47 3.21 -6.53 0.82
C GLU A 47 1.98 -7.02 1.57
N ILE A 48 0.97 -7.51 0.84
CA ILE A 48 -0.25 -8.03 1.45
C ILE A 48 0.06 -9.33 2.19
N VAL A 49 -0.23 -9.37 3.50
CA VAL A 49 0.02 -10.56 4.33
C VAL A 49 -1.27 -11.29 4.72
N HIS A 50 -2.42 -10.62 4.67
CA HIS A 50 -3.72 -11.22 4.95
C HIS A 50 -4.85 -10.50 4.21
N THR A 51 -5.84 -11.25 3.74
CA THR A 51 -6.99 -10.73 2.99
C THR A 51 -8.32 -11.14 3.62
N ARG A 52 -9.28 -10.24 3.56
CA ARG A 52 -10.73 -10.47 3.74
C ARG A 52 -11.40 -10.19 2.39
N ASP A 53 -12.73 -10.20 2.34
CA ASP A 53 -13.43 -10.00 1.06
C ASP A 53 -13.20 -8.59 0.49
N HIS A 54 -13.36 -7.54 1.32
CA HIS A 54 -13.24 -6.14 0.88
C HIS A 54 -12.12 -5.35 1.58
N SER A 55 -11.22 -6.04 2.27
CA SER A 55 -10.07 -5.41 2.91
C SER A 55 -8.87 -6.35 2.95
N ALA A 56 -7.68 -5.77 3.08
CA ALA A 56 -6.45 -6.51 3.27
C ALA A 56 -5.52 -5.76 4.21
N SER A 57 -4.64 -6.50 4.89
CA SER A 57 -3.56 -5.93 5.69
C SER A 57 -2.23 -6.18 4.99
N GLY A 58 -1.43 -5.12 4.86
CA GLY A 58 -0.11 -5.16 4.28
C GLY A 58 0.98 -4.83 5.30
N LEU A 59 2.11 -5.51 5.18
CA LEU A 59 3.35 -5.20 5.88
C LEU A 59 4.10 -4.12 5.10
N ILE A 60 4.54 -3.06 5.79
CA ILE A 60 5.41 -2.05 5.16
C ILE A 60 6.76 -2.67 4.82
N LEU A 61 7.09 -2.72 3.53
CA LEU A 61 8.40 -3.14 3.02
C LEU A 61 9.38 -1.98 2.89
N ASN A 62 8.87 -0.79 2.50
CA ASN A 62 9.68 0.39 2.28
C ASN A 62 8.91 1.66 2.61
N VAL A 63 9.61 2.68 3.12
CA VAL A 63 9.09 4.01 3.39
C VAL A 63 9.87 5.02 2.55
N GLY A 64 9.23 5.55 1.51
CA GLY A 64 9.79 6.65 0.73
C GLY A 64 9.54 8.01 1.38
N HIS A 65 8.37 8.19 1.99
CA HIS A 65 8.02 9.40 2.72
C HIS A 65 7.10 9.07 3.91
N PRO A 66 7.39 9.57 5.13
CA PRO A 66 6.75 9.09 6.34
C PRO A 66 5.30 9.58 6.52
N LYS A 67 4.82 10.49 5.67
CA LYS A 67 3.47 11.07 5.78
C LYS A 67 2.44 10.12 5.18
N LEU A 68 2.00 9.15 5.96
CA LEU A 68 0.89 8.26 5.63
C LEU A 68 -0.39 8.72 6.33
N VAL A 69 -1.47 8.94 5.58
CA VAL A 69 -2.77 9.40 6.10
C VAL A 69 -3.88 8.45 5.61
N PRO A 70 -4.90 8.11 6.44
CA PRO A 70 -6.03 7.32 5.98
C PRO A 70 -6.70 7.91 4.74
N GLY A 71 -7.15 7.04 3.83
CA GLY A 71 -7.80 7.44 2.58
C GLY A 71 -6.84 7.78 1.43
N MET A 72 -5.53 7.73 1.64
CA MET A 72 -4.58 7.82 0.54
C MET A 72 -4.81 6.69 -0.49
N PRO A 73 -4.71 6.99 -1.80
CA PRO A 73 -4.91 5.99 -2.83
C PRO A 73 -3.81 4.94 -2.83
N VAL A 74 -4.18 3.74 -3.23
CA VAL A 74 -3.27 2.60 -3.40
C VAL A 74 -3.37 2.05 -4.82
N ARG A 75 -2.25 1.57 -5.36
CA ARG A 75 -2.23 0.83 -6.63
C ARG A 75 -1.34 -0.40 -6.53
N LEU A 76 -1.78 -1.46 -7.21
CA LEU A 76 -1.02 -2.70 -7.35
C LEU A 76 0.19 -2.43 -8.24
N ILE A 77 1.39 -2.74 -7.74
CA ILE A 77 2.64 -2.60 -8.50
C ILE A 77 3.28 -3.95 -8.83
N ARG A 78 2.93 -5.00 -8.09
CA ARG A 78 3.31 -6.39 -8.42
C ARG A 78 2.22 -7.34 -7.98
N LYS A 79 1.71 -8.14 -8.92
CA LYS A 79 0.83 -9.27 -8.61
C LYS A 79 1.70 -10.47 -8.21
N MET A 80 1.29 -11.24 -7.20
CA MET A 80 1.96 -12.52 -6.95
C MET A 80 1.73 -13.48 -8.11
N PRO A 81 2.77 -14.23 -8.52
CA PRO A 81 2.59 -15.35 -9.43
C PRO A 81 1.67 -16.39 -8.78
N SER A 82 0.66 -16.83 -9.54
CA SER A 82 -0.23 -17.93 -9.18
C SER A 82 0.35 -19.28 -9.59
#